data_AF-A0AAV4P910-F1
#
_entry.id   AF-A0AAV4P910-F1
#
_cell.length_a   1.000
_cell.length_b   1.000
_cell.length_c   1.000
_cell.angle_alpha   90.00
_cell.angle_beta   90.00
_cell.angle_gamma   90.00
#
_symmetry.space_group_name_H-M   'P 1'
#
loop_
_entity.id
_entity.type
_entity.pdbx_description
1 polymer ?
#
loop_
_entity_poly.entity_id
_entity_poly.type
_entity_poly.pdbx_seq_one_letter_code
_entity_poly.pdbx_strand_id
1 'polypeptide(L)'
;MHNRGRKKSFYNHMVHKRHFYFKHTTLYTVNFYPNSKHNISWYLELDLTGNNNNFVSFYIWTTEENDTTEKDFELSMIAADGSPLIAHKETKCLFTNKKRGFSNFGSRNEIFEHRKEEFLRNDALTLRCKIWDSEMTENGHFLCSTYPVIHRANFVWTLKEFSTLTPQDEKNYICQNSNQQIH
;
A
#
# COMPACT_ATOMS: atom_id res chain seq x y z
N MET A 1 -18.11 -21.96 -30.13
CA MET A 1 -17.37 -20.77 -29.65
C MET A 1 -16.41 -21.23 -28.55
N HIS A 2 -15.10 -21.22 -28.81
CA HIS A 2 -14.08 -21.62 -27.84
C HIS A 2 -13.88 -20.48 -26.82
N ASN A 3 -14.24 -20.72 -25.56
CA ASN A 3 -14.00 -19.78 -24.46
C ASN A 3 -12.50 -19.86 -24.12
N ARG A 4 -11.67 -18.98 -24.70
CA ARG A 4 -10.24 -18.89 -24.35
C ARG A 4 -10.15 -18.45 -22.89
N GLY A 5 -9.82 -19.39 -22.01
CA GLY A 5 -9.71 -19.14 -20.57
C GLY A 5 -8.69 -18.04 -20.29
N ARG A 6 -9.14 -16.94 -19.68
CA ARG A 6 -8.24 -15.90 -19.14
C ARG A 6 -7.44 -16.50 -17.99
N LYS A 7 -6.12 -16.43 -18.08
CA LYS A 7 -5.20 -16.84 -17.02
C LYS A 7 -5.09 -15.73 -15.97
N LYS A 8 -4.73 -16.09 -14.73
CA LYS A 8 -4.84 -15.22 -13.56
C LYS A 8 -3.52 -15.18 -12.80
N SER A 9 -3.03 -13.98 -12.53
CA SER A 9 -1.93 -13.78 -11.59
C SER A 9 -2.42 -13.04 -10.36
N PHE A 10 -1.97 -13.50 -9.21
CA PHE A 10 -2.38 -13.01 -7.90
C PHE A 10 -1.18 -12.45 -7.17
N TYR A 11 -1.35 -11.26 -6.62
CA TYR A 11 -0.32 -10.58 -5.85
C TYR A 11 -0.89 -10.16 -4.51
N ASN A 12 -0.37 -10.74 -3.43
CA ASN A 12 -0.74 -10.36 -2.06
C ASN A 12 0.37 -9.48 -1.49
N HIS A 13 -0.02 -8.39 -0.85
CA HIS A 13 0.87 -7.42 -0.25
C HIS A 13 0.49 -7.13 1.20
N MET A 14 1.38 -7.48 2.13
CA MET A 14 1.14 -7.23 3.56
C MET A 14 1.91 -5.98 4.00
N VAL A 15 1.20 -4.98 4.51
CA VAL A 15 1.77 -3.77 5.11
C VAL A 15 1.70 -3.91 6.63
N HIS A 16 2.82 -4.19 7.28
CA HIS A 16 2.89 -4.22 8.74
C HIS A 16 2.95 -2.79 9.31
N LYS A 17 2.19 -2.48 10.38
CA LYS A 17 2.48 -1.30 11.20
C LYS A 17 2.79 -1.67 12.64
N ARG A 18 3.63 -0.83 13.26
CA ARG A 18 3.68 -0.58 14.69
C ARG A 18 3.55 0.95 14.84
N HIS A 19 2.46 1.40 15.46
CA HIS A 19 2.17 2.76 15.95
C HIS A 19 2.48 3.96 15.02
N PHE A 20 1.44 4.64 14.49
CA PHE A 20 1.59 6.00 13.92
C PHE A 20 0.40 6.93 14.20
N TYR A 21 0.73 8.17 14.54
CA TYR A 21 -0.14 9.36 14.50
C TYR A 21 0.03 10.03 13.12
N PHE A 22 -1.07 10.22 12.37
CA PHE A 22 -0.99 10.66 10.96
C PHE A 22 -0.94 12.18 10.81
N LYS A 23 0.09 12.69 10.12
CA LYS A 23 0.04 14.03 9.48
C LYS A 23 0.58 14.11 8.05
N HIS A 24 1.14 13.05 7.44
CA HIS A 24 1.60 13.09 6.04
C HIS A 24 1.41 11.78 5.27
N THR A 25 1.20 11.95 3.96
CA THR A 25 1.02 10.96 2.88
C THR A 25 2.06 9.84 2.96
N THR A 26 1.62 8.61 3.19
CA THR A 26 2.53 7.46 3.22
C THR A 26 2.49 6.76 1.86
N LEU A 27 3.54 6.92 1.04
CA LEU A 27 3.71 6.18 -0.20
C LEU A 27 4.30 4.80 0.12
N TYR A 28 3.56 3.74 -0.17
CA TYR A 28 4.08 2.38 -0.22
C TYR A 28 4.23 1.99 -1.67
N THR A 29 5.48 1.85 -2.12
CA THR A 29 5.81 1.46 -3.49
C THR A 29 6.46 0.09 -3.46
N VAL A 30 5.88 -0.88 -4.16
CA VAL A 30 6.44 -2.23 -4.26
C VAL A 30 6.66 -2.58 -5.71
N ASN A 31 7.85 -3.04 -6.06
CA ASN A 31 8.15 -3.52 -7.40
C ASN A 31 7.95 -5.04 -7.49
N PHE A 32 7.23 -5.52 -8.51
CA PHE A 32 7.13 -6.95 -8.82
C PHE A 32 7.09 -7.23 -10.32
N TYR A 33 7.49 -8.46 -10.69
CA TYR A 33 7.60 -8.96 -12.07
C TYR A 33 6.63 -10.14 -12.26
N PRO A 34 5.43 -9.90 -12.82
CA PRO A 34 4.40 -10.94 -12.95
C PRO A 34 4.79 -12.08 -13.89
N ASN A 35 5.70 -11.84 -14.82
CA ASN A 35 6.17 -12.79 -15.82
C ASN A 35 7.67 -12.59 -16.05
N SER A 36 8.48 -13.64 -15.94
CA SER A 36 9.93 -13.59 -16.18
C SER A 36 10.32 -13.17 -17.60
N LYS A 37 9.38 -13.24 -18.55
CA LYS A 37 9.60 -12.86 -19.95
C LYS A 37 9.54 -11.36 -20.22
N HIS A 38 8.81 -10.60 -19.40
CA HIS A 38 8.65 -9.17 -19.59
C HIS A 38 9.16 -8.46 -18.35
N ASN A 39 10.20 -7.65 -18.51
CA ASN A 39 10.87 -6.91 -17.43
C ASN A 39 10.01 -5.73 -16.91
N ILE A 40 8.70 -5.92 -16.84
CA ILE A 40 7.73 -4.91 -16.47
C ILE A 40 7.71 -4.83 -14.95
N SER A 41 8.16 -3.69 -14.44
CA SER A 41 8.08 -3.33 -13.04
C SER A 41 6.70 -2.76 -12.75
N TRP A 42 5.95 -3.43 -11.88
CA TRP A 42 4.65 -2.96 -11.40
C TRP A 42 4.79 -2.34 -10.03
N TYR A 43 4.07 -1.24 -9.83
CA TYR A 43 4.08 -0.46 -8.61
C TYR A 43 2.67 -0.32 -8.06
N LEU A 44 2.54 -0.53 -6.76
CA LEU A 44 1.34 -0.19 -6.01
C LEU A 44 1.55 1.12 -5.27
N GLU A 45 0.47 1.84 -5.00
CA GLU A 45 0.49 3.06 -4.19
C GLU A 45 -0.79 3.17 -3.38
N LEU A 46 -0.65 3.24 -2.06
CA LEU A 46 -1.75 3.43 -1.13
C LEU A 46 -1.65 4.83 -0.50
N ASP A 47 -2.60 5.72 -0.79
CA ASP A 47 -2.67 7.04 -0.18
C ASP A 47 -3.71 7.04 0.94
N LEU A 48 -3.25 7.16 2.18
CA LEU A 48 -4.08 7.24 3.38
C LEU A 48 -4.58 8.66 3.70
N THR A 49 -4.05 9.66 3.00
CA THR A 49 -4.41 11.08 3.18
C THR A 49 -5.54 11.49 2.25
N GLY A 50 -5.50 11.09 0.98
CA GLY A 50 -6.54 11.34 -0.01
C GLY A 50 -6.75 12.83 -0.34
N ASN A 51 -7.20 13.13 -1.56
CA ASN A 51 -7.48 14.52 -1.96
C ASN A 51 -8.67 15.16 -1.19
N ASN A 52 -9.56 14.34 -0.62
CA ASN A 52 -10.78 14.78 0.06
C ASN A 52 -10.81 14.39 1.56
N ASN A 53 -9.65 14.09 2.17
CA ASN A 53 -9.42 13.72 3.58
C ASN A 53 -10.18 12.50 4.17
N ASN A 54 -11.25 12.02 3.54
CA ASN A 54 -12.14 11.00 4.13
C ASN A 54 -12.01 9.61 3.51
N PHE A 55 -11.26 9.48 2.41
CA PHE A 55 -11.11 8.23 1.69
C PHE A 55 -9.64 7.86 1.55
N VAL A 56 -9.39 6.56 1.62
CA VAL A 56 -8.14 5.94 1.19
C VAL A 56 -8.18 5.81 -0.33
N SER A 57 -7.09 6.17 -1.00
CA SER A 57 -6.90 5.88 -2.42
C SER A 57 -5.93 4.71 -2.61
N PHE A 58 -6.17 3.89 -3.63
CA PHE A 58 -5.29 2.76 -3.96
C PHE A 58 -5.09 2.67 -5.47
N TYR A 59 -3.83 2.76 -5.88
CA TYR A 59 -3.43 2.80 -7.27
C TYR A 59 -2.41 1.71 -7.61
N ILE A 60 -2.32 1.42 -8.90
CA ILE A 60 -1.33 0.60 -9.57
C ILE A 60 -0.78 1.35 -10.79
N TRP A 61 0.51 1.20 -11.05
CA TRP A 61 1.17 1.75 -12.24
C TRP A 61 2.38 0.92 -12.64
N THR A 62 2.93 1.23 -13.81
CA THR A 62 4.19 0.66 -14.31
C THR A 62 5.03 1.78 -14.91
N THR A 63 6.35 1.62 -14.89
CA THR A 63 7.29 2.54 -15.55
C THR A 63 7.39 2.31 -17.06
N GLU A 64 6.80 1.24 -17.58
CA GLU A 64 6.81 0.94 -19.01
C GLU A 64 5.92 1.92 -19.78
N GLU A 65 6.51 2.67 -20.70
CA GLU A 65 5.79 3.65 -21.53
C GLU A 65 5.09 3.00 -22.73
N ASN A 66 5.51 1.78 -23.10
CA ASN A 66 5.13 1.12 -24.35
C ASN A 66 4.24 -0.11 -24.18
N ASP A 67 3.70 -0.37 -22.99
CA ASP A 67 2.74 -1.45 -22.80
C ASP A 67 1.37 -1.06 -23.37
N THR A 68 1.15 -1.44 -24.63
CA THR A 68 -0.11 -1.19 -25.36
C THR A 68 -1.17 -2.25 -25.08
N THR A 69 -0.88 -3.24 -24.22
CA THR A 69 -1.78 -4.36 -24.00
C THR A 69 -2.77 -4.04 -22.89
N GLU A 70 -4.06 -4.11 -23.23
CA GLU A 70 -5.15 -4.01 -22.28
C GLU A 70 -5.07 -5.13 -21.23
N LYS A 71 -5.10 -4.74 -19.95
CA LYS A 71 -5.10 -5.68 -18.82
C LYS A 71 -6.33 -5.44 -17.95
N ASP A 72 -6.87 -6.51 -17.38
CA ASP A 72 -7.82 -6.35 -16.27
C ASP A 72 -7.02 -6.34 -14.97
N PHE A 73 -7.48 -5.60 -13.96
CA PHE A 73 -6.89 -5.68 -12.63
C PHE A 73 -7.93 -5.51 -11.53
N GLU A 74 -7.63 -6.06 -10.36
CA GLU A 74 -8.40 -5.89 -9.13
C GLU A 74 -7.47 -5.45 -8.03
N LEU A 75 -7.89 -4.42 -7.29
CA LEU A 75 -7.25 -3.96 -6.08
C LEU A 75 -8.18 -4.30 -4.91
N SER A 76 -7.65 -4.90 -3.85
CA SER A 76 -8.42 -5.33 -2.69
C SER A 76 -7.68 -5.06 -1.38
N MET A 77 -8.41 -4.72 -0.33
CA MET A 77 -7.98 -4.90 1.05
C MET A 77 -8.54 -6.23 1.54
N ILE A 78 -7.71 -7.06 2.17
CA ILE A 78 -8.10 -8.42 2.55
C ILE A 78 -7.98 -8.62 4.05
N ALA A 79 -8.90 -9.42 4.59
CA ALA A 79 -8.84 -9.90 5.96
C ALA A 79 -7.72 -10.95 6.11
N ALA A 80 -7.48 -11.35 7.36
CA ALA A 80 -6.44 -12.31 7.70
C ALA A 80 -6.65 -13.72 7.12
N ASP A 81 -7.88 -14.08 6.79
CA ASP A 81 -8.22 -15.33 6.09
C ASP A 81 -8.04 -15.22 4.56
N GLY A 82 -7.64 -14.05 4.06
CA GLY A 82 -7.45 -13.76 2.64
C GLY A 82 -8.74 -13.35 1.89
N SER A 83 -9.88 -13.29 2.59
CA SER A 83 -11.14 -12.82 2.01
C SER A 83 -11.07 -11.30 1.74
N PRO A 84 -11.64 -10.80 0.62
CA PRO A 84 -11.70 -9.37 0.36
C PRO A 84 -12.69 -8.68 1.30
N LEU A 85 -12.21 -7.67 2.03
CA LEU A 85 -13.05 -6.75 2.79
C LEU A 85 -13.57 -5.61 1.91
N ILE A 86 -12.71 -5.11 1.03
CA ILE A 86 -13.03 -4.14 -0.02
C ILE A 86 -12.30 -4.60 -1.28
N ALA A 87 -12.97 -4.62 -2.42
CA ALA A 87 -12.37 -4.93 -3.69
C ALA A 87 -12.99 -4.10 -4.81
N HIS A 88 -12.15 -3.54 -5.66
CA HIS A 88 -12.54 -2.84 -6.87
C HIS A 88 -11.78 -3.39 -8.06
N LYS A 89 -12.47 -3.50 -9.20
CA LYS A 89 -11.94 -4.11 -10.41
C LYS A 89 -12.14 -3.18 -11.59
N GLU A 90 -11.12 -3.06 -12.43
CA GLU A 90 -11.25 -2.48 -13.75
C GLU A 90 -10.88 -3.52 -14.82
N THR A 91 -11.44 -3.33 -16.02
CA THR A 91 -11.21 -4.21 -17.17
C THR A 91 -10.78 -3.40 -18.36
N LYS A 92 -9.98 -3.99 -19.25
CA LYS A 92 -9.49 -3.36 -20.48
C LYS A 92 -8.69 -2.07 -20.21
N CYS A 93 -7.84 -2.10 -19.19
CA CYS A 93 -7.05 -0.95 -18.80
C CYS A 93 -5.73 -0.89 -19.55
N LEU A 94 -5.47 0.26 -20.17
CA LEU A 94 -4.17 0.60 -20.72
C LEU A 94 -3.33 1.30 -19.65
N PHE A 95 -2.13 0.76 -19.43
CA PHE A 95 -1.15 1.27 -18.49
C PHE A 95 -0.12 2.12 -19.24
N THR A 96 -0.28 3.44 -19.19
CA THR A 96 0.55 4.40 -19.94
C THR A 96 1.34 5.32 -19.00
N ASN A 97 2.30 4.76 -18.25
CA ASN A 97 3.12 5.46 -17.23
C ASN A 97 2.29 6.38 -16.29
N LYS A 98 1.01 6.02 -16.08
CA LYS A 98 0.04 6.77 -15.29
C LYS A 98 -0.57 5.84 -14.26
N LYS A 99 -0.82 6.40 -13.08
CA LYS A 99 -1.55 5.72 -12.00
C LYS A 99 -2.96 5.37 -12.45
N ARG A 100 -3.33 4.11 -12.27
CA ARG A 100 -4.68 3.56 -12.42
C ARG A 100 -5.16 3.05 -11.08
N GLY A 101 -6.46 3.06 -10.83
CA GLY A 101 -7.02 2.65 -9.55
C GLY A 101 -8.04 3.66 -9.05
N PHE A 102 -8.23 3.70 -7.74
CA PHE A 102 -9.44 4.26 -7.15
C PHE A 102 -9.08 5.32 -6.11
N SER A 103 -9.48 6.57 -6.38
CA SER A 103 -9.29 7.69 -5.44
C SER A 103 -10.16 7.56 -4.18
N ASN A 104 -11.31 6.91 -4.32
CA ASN A 104 -12.23 6.61 -3.22
C ASN A 104 -12.30 5.10 -2.99
N PHE A 105 -11.15 4.46 -2.75
CA PHE A 105 -11.06 3.01 -2.62
C PHE A 105 -11.86 2.51 -1.40
N GLY A 106 -11.73 3.18 -0.26
CA GLY A 106 -12.48 2.85 0.95
C GLY A 106 -12.54 4.01 1.93
N SER A 107 -13.59 4.04 2.75
CA SER A 107 -13.77 5.07 3.79
C SER A 107 -12.69 4.94 4.86
N ARG A 108 -12.04 6.06 5.18
CA ARG A 108 -11.00 6.10 6.21
C ARG A 108 -11.58 5.73 7.58
N ASN A 109 -12.75 6.28 7.93
CA ASN A 109 -13.39 5.99 9.21
C ASN A 109 -13.85 4.53 9.29
N GLU A 110 -14.27 3.95 8.18
CA GLU A 110 -14.60 2.52 8.16
C GLU A 110 -13.36 1.68 8.44
N ILE A 111 -12.26 1.92 7.72
CA ILE A 111 -11.04 1.12 7.78
C ILE A 111 -10.31 1.28 9.13
N PHE A 112 -10.22 2.51 9.65
CA PHE A 112 -9.36 2.83 10.79
C PHE A 112 -10.09 3.00 12.11
N GLU A 113 -11.42 3.14 12.11
CA GLU A 113 -12.21 3.37 13.33
C GLU A 113 -13.24 2.26 13.54
N HIS A 114 -14.15 2.04 12.58
CA HIS A 114 -15.32 1.17 12.79
C HIS A 114 -15.00 -0.31 12.64
N ARG A 115 -14.25 -0.67 11.61
CA ARG A 115 -13.90 -2.06 11.26
C ARG A 115 -12.39 -2.31 11.43
N LYS A 116 -11.75 -1.54 12.31
CA LYS A 116 -10.31 -1.56 12.52
C LYS A 116 -9.75 -2.97 12.69
N GLU A 117 -10.39 -3.80 13.53
CA GLU A 117 -9.91 -5.16 13.82
C GLU A 117 -9.98 -6.10 12.61
N GLU A 118 -10.90 -5.86 11.67
CA GLU A 118 -10.98 -6.64 10.43
C GLU A 118 -9.87 -6.23 9.45
N PHE A 119 -9.64 -4.93 9.30
CA PHE A 119 -8.68 -4.38 8.33
C PHE A 119 -7.23 -4.37 8.83
N LEU A 120 -7.01 -4.22 10.14
CA LEU A 120 -5.71 -3.99 10.77
C LEU A 120 -5.37 -5.04 11.83
N ARG A 121 -5.35 -6.31 11.43
CA ARG A 121 -4.91 -7.38 12.33
C ARG A 121 -3.46 -7.17 12.75
N ASN A 122 -3.19 -7.12 14.05
CA ASN A 122 -1.86 -6.79 14.59
C ASN A 122 -1.31 -5.47 14.03
N ASP A 123 -2.20 -4.48 13.85
CA ASP A 123 -1.92 -3.20 13.20
C ASP A 123 -1.42 -3.30 11.75
N ALA A 124 -1.57 -4.46 11.09
CA ALA A 124 -1.13 -4.66 9.71
C ALA A 124 -2.31 -4.59 8.72
N LEU A 125 -2.18 -3.76 7.68
CA LEU A 125 -3.14 -3.68 6.57
C LEU A 125 -2.66 -4.59 5.44
N THR A 126 -3.51 -5.51 4.97
CA THR A 126 -3.14 -6.38 3.84
C THR A 126 -3.87 -5.91 2.58
N LEU A 127 -3.08 -5.57 1.57
CA LEU A 127 -3.52 -5.21 0.23
C LEU A 127 -3.34 -6.42 -0.70
N ARG A 128 -4.11 -6.49 -1.77
CA ARG A 128 -3.96 -7.49 -2.81
C ARG A 128 -4.26 -6.88 -4.16
N CYS A 129 -3.36 -7.11 -5.09
CA CYS A 129 -3.54 -6.81 -6.50
C CYS A 129 -3.71 -8.12 -7.27
N LYS A 130 -4.65 -8.18 -8.20
CA LYS A 130 -4.71 -9.25 -9.20
C LYS A 130 -4.62 -8.60 -10.55
N ILE A 131 -3.79 -9.15 -11.43
CA ILE A 131 -3.67 -8.70 -12.80
C ILE A 131 -4.01 -9.88 -13.69
N TRP A 132 -4.87 -9.64 -14.66
CA TRP A 132 -5.22 -10.60 -15.68
C TRP A 132 -4.73 -10.10 -17.02
N ASP A 133 -3.83 -10.89 -17.57
CA ASP A 133 -3.27 -10.69 -18.90
C ASP A 133 -3.60 -11.93 -19.74
N SER A 134 -4.14 -11.72 -20.94
CA SER A 134 -4.42 -12.81 -21.88
C SER A 134 -3.15 -13.49 -22.38
N GLU A 135 -2.00 -12.80 -22.32
CA GLU A 135 -0.70 -13.30 -22.79
C GLU A 135 0.07 -14.05 -21.70
N MET A 136 -0.38 -14.00 -20.45
CA MET A 136 0.25 -14.76 -19.38
C MET A 136 0.14 -16.25 -19.64
N THR A 137 1.27 -16.94 -19.61
CA THR A 137 1.35 -18.37 -19.91
C THR A 137 1.11 -19.25 -18.67
N GLU A 138 1.32 -18.72 -17.47
CA GLU A 138 1.20 -19.43 -16.20
C GLU A 138 0.47 -18.56 -15.15
N ASN A 139 -0.20 -19.21 -14.20
CA ASN A 139 -0.76 -18.52 -13.04
C ASN A 139 0.36 -18.33 -12.01
N GLY A 140 0.76 -17.09 -11.77
CA GLY A 140 1.75 -16.76 -10.75
C GLY A 140 1.09 -16.30 -9.45
N HIS A 141 1.60 -16.78 -8.31
CA HIS A 141 1.29 -16.21 -7.00
C HIS A 141 2.57 -15.59 -6.43
N PHE A 142 2.54 -14.28 -6.23
CA PHE A 142 3.65 -13.56 -5.63
C PHE A 142 3.20 -12.93 -4.31
N LEU A 143 3.88 -13.28 -3.24
CA LEU A 143 3.74 -12.62 -1.95
C LEU A 143 4.93 -11.70 -1.78
N CYS A 144 4.68 -10.39 -1.72
CA CYS A 144 5.70 -9.44 -1.34
C CYS A 144 5.27 -8.74 -0.07
N SER A 145 6.12 -8.81 0.94
CA SER A 145 5.95 -8.05 2.18
C SER A 145 6.94 -6.91 2.12
N THR A 146 6.46 -5.67 2.19
CA THR A 146 7.35 -4.52 2.38
C THR A 146 7.18 -4.03 3.80
N TYR A 147 8.31 -3.85 4.45
CA TYR A 147 8.33 -3.10 5.69
C TYR A 147 8.22 -1.62 5.31
N PRO A 148 7.44 -0.81 6.05
CA PRO A 148 7.37 0.62 5.81
C PRO A 148 8.78 1.21 5.79
N VAL A 149 9.30 1.54 4.62
CA VAL A 149 10.42 2.46 4.51
C VAL A 149 9.81 3.82 4.73
N ILE A 150 9.71 4.21 6.00
CA ILE A 150 9.21 5.53 6.40
C ILE A 150 10.16 6.55 5.79
N HIS A 151 9.80 7.08 4.62
CA HIS A 151 10.72 7.89 3.82
C HIS A 151 11.01 9.27 4.41
N ARG A 152 10.39 9.64 5.53
CA ARG A 152 10.78 10.74 6.44
C ARG A 152 9.78 10.74 7.60
N ALA A 153 10.23 10.39 8.79
CA ALA A 153 9.45 10.64 9.99
C ALA A 153 9.65 12.12 10.36
N ASN A 154 8.66 12.96 10.04
CA ASN A 154 8.59 14.30 10.63
C ASN A 154 7.97 14.14 12.02
N PHE A 155 8.79 14.26 13.06
CA PHE A 155 8.31 14.28 14.43
C PHE A 155 8.04 15.73 14.83
N VAL A 156 6.80 16.03 15.19
CA VAL A 156 6.47 17.30 15.85
C VAL A 156 6.50 17.01 17.35
N TRP A 157 7.51 17.55 18.03
CA TRP A 157 7.67 17.42 19.48
C TRP A 157 7.56 18.79 20.12
N THR A 158 6.73 18.92 21.15
CA THR A 158 6.68 20.14 21.97
C THR A 158 7.74 20.05 23.07
N LEU A 159 8.82 20.82 22.93
CA LEU A 159 9.83 20.93 23.98
C LEU A 159 9.25 21.75 25.13
N LYS A 160 9.02 21.11 26.29
CA LYS A 160 8.76 21.83 27.53
C LYS A 160 10.01 22.65 27.85
N GLU A 161 9.81 23.91 28.25
CA GLU A 161 10.90 24.80 28.70
C GLU A 161 11.93 25.16 27.62
N PHE A 162 11.55 25.18 26.34
CA PHE A 162 12.46 25.66 25.28
C PHE A 162 13.00 27.07 25.57
N SER A 163 12.18 27.92 26.21
CA SER A 163 12.55 29.27 26.62
C SER A 163 13.64 29.35 27.68
N THR A 164 14.01 28.24 28.32
CA THR A 164 15.09 28.21 29.33
C THR A 164 16.44 27.82 28.74
N LEU A 165 16.51 27.49 27.45
CA LEU A 165 17.78 27.17 26.79
C LEU A 165 18.50 28.46 26.40
N THR A 166 19.76 28.56 26.79
CA THR A 166 20.68 29.61 26.35
C THR A 166 21.43 29.17 25.08
N PRO A 167 22.02 30.10 24.30
CA PRO A 167 22.72 29.75 23.05
C PRO A 167 23.89 28.77 23.19
N GLN A 168 24.37 28.52 24.41
CA GLN A 168 25.45 27.57 24.69
C GLN A 168 24.94 26.21 25.21
N ASP A 169 23.64 26.06 25.45
CA ASP A 169 23.07 24.82 25.96
C ASP A 169 22.80 23.82 24.83
N GLU A 170 23.40 22.64 24.93
CA GLU A 170 23.12 21.50 24.05
C GLU A 170 22.31 20.44 24.80
N LYS A 171 21.08 20.16 24.36
CA LYS A 171 20.29 19.02 24.87
C LYS A 171 20.14 17.97 23.77
N ASN A 172 20.72 16.80 24.03
CA ASN A 172 20.58 15.62 23.21
C ASN A 172 19.41 14.76 23.71
N TYR A 173 18.49 14.42 22.83
CA TYR A 173 17.37 13.52 23.13
C TYR A 173 17.54 12.22 22.37
N ILE A 174 17.44 11.10 23.08
CA ILE A 174 17.47 9.77 22.48
C ILE A 174 16.03 9.28 22.37
N CYS A 175 15.56 9.10 21.14
CA CYS A 175 14.31 8.40 20.88
C CYS A 175 14.53 6.90 21.10
N GLN A 176 14.10 6.39 22.25
CA GLN A 176 14.05 4.96 22.51
C GLN A 176 12.68 4.41 22.11
N ASN A 177 12.70 3.30 21.36
CA ASN A 177 11.50 2.56 21.02
C ASN A 177 11.06 1.79 22.26
N SER A 178 9.93 2.14 22.85
CA SER A 178 9.41 1.50 24.07
C SER A 178 8.88 0.10 23.75
N ASN A 179 9.78 -0.88 23.62
CA ASN A 179 9.46 -2.31 23.59
C ASN A 179 10.55 -3.10 24.32
N GLN A 180 10.68 -2.85 25.63
CA GLN A 180 11.16 -3.85 26.57
C GLN A 180 10.13 -3.94 27.69
N GLN A 181 9.20 -4.90 27.57
CA GLN A 181 8.54 -5.42 28.75
C GLN A 181 9.54 -6.33 29.47
N ILE A 182 9.68 -6.04 30.76
CA ILE A 182 10.51 -6.69 31.74
C ILE A 182 9.96 -8.10 32.00
N HIS A 183 10.84 -9.10 32.00
CA HIS A 183 10.73 -10.26 32.88
C HIS A 183 12.08 -10.48 33.53
#